data_AF-A0A2D7NM77-F1
#
_entry.id   AF-A0A2D7NM77-F1
#
_cell.length_a   1.000
_cell.length_b   1.000
_cell.length_c   1.000
_cell.angle_alpha   90.00
_cell.angle_beta   90.00
_cell.angle_gamma   90.00
#
_symmetry.space_group_name_H-M   'P 1'
#
loop_
_entity.id
_entity.type
_entity.pdbx_description
1 polymer ?
#
loop_
_entity_poly.entity_id
_entity_poly.type
_entity_poly.pdbx_seq_one_letter_code
_entity_poly.pdbx_strand_id
1 'polypeptide(L)'
;MTIRPRRAIHTTASVCFAIACLIASSAHAQDVSSFARTTSPLSQAQQNTLEGFVSSGVQGLKDETSQSVVEARRRLIEPLTRAGTSAVFREAFGNLFVKQIKALLESDESLPVFNYANICQVLAFTRTGETNEFLASTLQPRAGDDSDATQSQGRALSAASMLVVSIQTTDPESIRPRQFNSIMRSVLMGAEQTSSWAVLQREFEALESIGSNPRVKEDIRKSAIENQMKLMQVTLDKIAEGRDMDLTRALSSMILKLRSQYIRLEGSIRRTFKSEVEPVLNEVLKTGAQSWDQLQSSKEVKELYGNSIEQAGVLIRLIQGGSTSGSGANLAEAWQSGDKSAYQSGIGN
;
A
#
# COMPACT_ATOMS: atom_id res chain seq x y z
N MET A 1 55.09 -14.19 57.50
CA MET A 1 54.05 -14.08 56.46
C MET A 1 53.00 -13.10 56.95
N THR A 2 52.79 -12.00 56.19
CA THR A 2 51.62 -11.07 56.19
C THR A 2 51.15 -10.53 57.56
N ILE A 3 51.67 -9.43 58.13
CA ILE A 3 51.56 -7.98 57.79
C ILE A 3 50.12 -7.40 57.70
N ARG A 4 49.70 -6.81 58.85
CA ARG A 4 48.80 -5.66 59.12
C ARG A 4 47.28 -5.72 58.81
N PRO A 5 46.43 -5.42 59.82
CA PRO A 5 45.14 -4.76 59.63
C PRO A 5 45.31 -3.23 59.71
N ARG A 6 44.66 -2.48 58.82
CA ARG A 6 44.58 -1.01 58.93
C ARG A 6 43.23 -0.47 58.45
N ARG A 7 42.64 0.28 59.38
CA ARG A 7 41.84 1.51 59.25
C ARG A 7 40.34 1.41 58.93
N ALA A 8 39.58 1.75 59.98
CA ALA A 8 38.33 2.47 59.92
C ALA A 8 38.50 3.85 59.26
N ILE A 9 37.47 4.30 58.54
CA ILE A 9 37.09 5.72 58.39
C ILE A 9 35.56 5.79 58.47
N HIS A 10 35.08 6.47 59.52
CA HIS A 10 33.76 7.09 59.60
C HIS A 10 33.67 8.24 58.59
N THR A 11 32.51 8.44 57.95
CA THR A 11 31.75 9.71 58.03
C THR A 11 30.43 9.66 57.26
N THR A 12 29.39 10.05 57.99
CA THR A 12 28.11 10.64 57.57
C THR A 12 28.23 11.77 56.56
N ALA A 13 27.23 11.92 55.66
CA ALA A 13 26.33 13.09 55.62
C ALA A 13 25.62 13.24 54.27
N SER A 14 24.31 13.44 54.35
CA SER A 14 23.43 13.98 53.32
C SER A 14 23.96 15.28 52.70
N VAL A 15 23.79 15.45 51.39
CA VAL A 15 23.47 16.76 50.80
C VAL A 15 22.35 16.56 49.79
N CYS A 16 21.20 17.15 50.12
CA CYS A 16 20.13 17.43 49.19
C CYS A 16 20.67 18.27 48.02
N PHE A 17 20.49 17.82 46.79
CA PHE A 17 20.31 18.74 45.67
C PHE A 17 18.91 18.54 45.13
N ALA A 18 18.04 19.47 45.55
CA ALA A 18 16.72 19.63 45.02
C ALA A 18 16.80 20.24 43.61
N ILE A 19 15.72 20.03 42.86
CA ILE A 19 15.32 20.79 41.66
C ILE A 19 16.05 20.39 40.36
N ALA A 20 15.60 19.28 39.80
CA ALA A 20 15.23 19.28 38.39
C ALA A 20 13.76 18.86 38.27
N CYS A 21 12.88 19.79 38.64
CA CYS A 21 11.54 19.90 38.07
C CYS A 21 11.68 20.25 36.58
N LEU A 22 12.25 19.35 35.79
CA LEU A 22 12.14 19.35 34.34
C LEU A 22 11.04 18.38 34.00
N ILE A 23 9.80 18.87 34.14
CA ILE A 23 8.71 18.65 33.22
C ILE A 23 8.70 17.20 32.67
N ALA A 24 8.58 16.23 33.59
CA ALA A 24 7.69 15.13 33.34
C ALA A 24 6.28 15.73 33.35
N SER A 25 5.94 16.48 32.29
CA SER A 25 4.58 16.51 31.80
C SER A 25 4.28 15.06 31.50
N SER A 26 3.82 14.35 32.53
CA SER A 26 2.97 13.20 32.40
C SER A 26 1.88 13.69 31.45
N ALA A 27 2.06 13.36 30.17
CA ALA A 27 1.17 13.69 29.09
C ALA A 27 -0.13 12.97 29.44
N HIS A 28 -0.94 13.63 30.26
CA HIS A 28 -2.31 13.25 30.51
C HIS A 28 -2.88 13.03 29.14
N ALA A 29 -3.31 11.80 28.88
CA ALA A 29 -3.85 11.42 27.60
C ALA A 29 -4.97 12.41 27.28
N GLN A 30 -4.71 13.38 26.40
CA GLN A 30 -5.69 14.39 26.05
C GLN A 30 -6.87 13.65 25.42
N ASP A 31 -7.99 13.59 26.14
CA ASP A 31 -9.13 12.81 25.72
C ASP A 31 -9.90 13.55 24.63
N VAL A 32 -9.65 13.16 23.39
CA VAL A 32 -10.34 13.67 22.21
C VAL A 32 -11.73 13.05 22.01
N SER A 33 -12.07 12.03 22.80
CA SER A 33 -13.31 11.28 22.57
C SER A 33 -14.57 12.05 22.94
N SER A 34 -14.45 13.04 23.83
CA SER A 34 -15.52 13.96 24.22
C SER A 34 -16.07 14.75 23.03
N PHE A 35 -15.30 14.96 21.97
CA PHE A 35 -15.72 15.69 20.77
C PHE A 35 -15.55 14.90 19.46
N ALA A 36 -15.14 13.63 19.49
CA ALA A 36 -14.98 12.81 18.28
C ALA A 36 -16.26 12.60 17.46
N ARG A 37 -17.44 12.80 18.08
CA ARG A 37 -18.76 12.66 17.44
C ARG A 37 -19.38 13.98 16.97
N THR A 38 -18.70 15.11 17.17
CA THR A 38 -19.25 16.42 16.77
C THR A 38 -19.38 16.52 15.25
N THR A 39 -20.54 16.99 14.77
CA THR A 39 -20.77 17.28 13.35
C THR A 39 -20.58 18.76 13.02
N SER A 40 -20.43 19.61 14.05
CA SER A 40 -20.08 21.02 13.90
C SER A 40 -18.56 21.19 13.84
N PRO A 41 -18.06 22.27 13.19
CA PRO A 41 -16.64 22.60 13.22
C PRO A 41 -16.05 22.60 14.64
N LEU A 42 -14.84 22.09 14.79
CA LEU A 42 -14.15 22.04 16.09
C LEU A 42 -13.87 23.45 16.60
N SER A 43 -14.17 23.72 17.87
CA SER A 43 -13.78 24.97 18.52
C SER A 43 -12.26 25.06 18.66
N GLN A 44 -11.72 26.27 18.86
CA GLN A 44 -10.27 26.45 19.03
C GLN A 44 -9.71 25.60 20.17
N ALA A 45 -10.43 25.48 21.29
CA ALA A 45 -10.01 24.65 22.42
C ALA A 45 -9.95 23.15 22.04
N GLN A 46 -10.93 22.66 21.27
CA GLN A 46 -10.96 21.29 20.75
C GLN A 46 -9.83 21.05 19.75
N GLN A 47 -9.55 22.01 18.87
CA GLN A 47 -8.43 21.95 17.93
C GLN A 47 -7.08 21.87 18.66
N ASN A 48 -6.87 22.69 19.69
CA ASN A 48 -5.63 22.66 20.48
C ASN A 48 -5.45 21.32 21.23
N THR A 49 -6.56 20.75 21.72
CA THR A 49 -6.56 19.43 22.38
C THR A 49 -6.29 18.31 21.38
N LEU A 50 -6.85 18.41 20.17
CA LEU A 50 -6.58 17.47 19.09
C LEU A 50 -5.11 17.54 18.64
N GLU A 51 -4.55 18.75 18.51
CA GLU A 51 -3.16 18.95 18.13
C GLU A 51 -2.20 18.37 19.18
N GLY A 52 -2.44 18.62 20.47
CA GLY A 52 -1.61 18.04 21.53
C GLY A 52 -1.73 16.50 21.59
N PHE A 53 -2.92 15.96 21.36
CA PHE A 53 -3.14 14.52 21.26
C PHE A 53 -2.36 13.90 20.08
N VAL A 54 -2.47 14.49 18.89
CA VAL A 54 -1.77 14.04 17.68
C VAL A 54 -0.26 14.15 17.86
N SER A 55 0.25 15.28 18.37
CA SER A 55 1.68 15.50 18.63
C SER A 55 2.27 14.48 19.59
N SER A 56 1.57 14.19 20.69
CA SER A 56 1.99 13.16 21.65
C SER A 56 2.02 11.78 21.01
N GLY A 57 1.05 11.44 20.17
CA GLY A 57 1.03 10.16 19.48
C GLY A 57 2.11 10.04 18.40
N VAL A 58 2.34 11.09 17.61
CA VAL A 58 3.41 11.14 16.60
C VAL A 58 4.77 10.97 17.27
N GLN A 59 5.01 11.62 18.42
CA GLN A 59 6.25 11.42 19.17
C GLN A 59 6.42 9.96 19.60
N GLY A 60 5.37 9.30 20.10
CA GLY A 60 5.43 7.88 20.46
C GLY A 60 5.63 6.94 19.27
N LEU A 61 5.20 7.32 18.06
CA LEU A 61 5.49 6.57 16.83
C LEU A 61 6.96 6.64 16.40
N LYS A 62 7.74 7.58 16.95
CA LYS A 62 9.19 7.70 16.73
C LYS A 62 10.02 6.92 17.73
N ASP A 63 9.42 6.38 18.78
CA ASP A 63 10.17 5.72 19.85
C ASP A 63 10.95 4.51 19.33
N GLU A 64 12.08 4.22 19.99
CA GLU A 64 12.96 3.10 19.64
C GLU A 64 12.39 1.74 20.07
N THR A 65 11.44 1.73 21.01
CA THR A 65 10.87 0.49 21.53
C THR A 65 9.58 0.13 20.82
N SER A 66 9.48 -1.11 20.34
CA SER A 66 8.31 -1.59 19.60
C SER A 66 7.01 -1.49 20.41
N GLN A 67 7.10 -1.64 21.73
CA GLN A 67 5.94 -1.53 22.63
C GLN A 67 5.39 -0.11 22.68
N SER A 68 6.25 0.91 22.82
CA SER A 68 5.79 2.31 22.81
C SER A 68 5.15 2.70 21.49
N VAL A 69 5.74 2.28 20.36
CA VAL A 69 5.21 2.53 19.02
C VAL A 69 3.81 1.89 18.86
N VAL A 70 3.64 0.65 19.33
CA VAL A 70 2.35 -0.06 19.28
C VAL A 70 1.30 0.63 20.14
N GLU A 71 1.65 1.08 21.35
CA GLU A 71 0.74 1.82 22.23
C GLU A 71 0.37 3.19 21.65
N ALA A 72 1.33 3.91 21.07
CA ALA A 72 1.09 5.18 20.38
C ALA A 72 0.12 5.00 19.20
N ARG A 73 0.35 3.99 18.35
CA ARG A 73 -0.58 3.61 17.28
C ARG A 73 -1.96 3.30 17.84
N ARG A 74 -2.05 2.43 18.86
CA ARG A 74 -3.34 2.02 19.46
C ARG A 74 -4.12 3.24 19.96
N ARG A 75 -3.45 4.13 20.69
CA ARG A 75 -4.02 5.37 21.20
C ARG A 75 -4.54 6.27 20.08
N LEU A 76 -3.76 6.48 19.01
CA LEU A 76 -4.16 7.29 17.86
C LEU A 76 -5.36 6.70 17.10
N ILE A 77 -5.43 5.36 16.97
CA ILE A 77 -6.50 4.66 16.24
C ILE A 77 -7.79 4.57 17.05
N GLU A 78 -7.72 4.44 18.37
CA GLU A 78 -8.88 4.22 19.24
C GLU A 78 -10.04 5.21 19.01
N PRO A 79 -9.85 6.54 18.97
CA PRO A 79 -10.96 7.47 18.70
C PRO A 79 -11.51 7.34 17.28
N LEU A 80 -10.73 6.83 16.32
CA LEU A 80 -11.12 6.65 14.92
C LEU A 80 -11.95 5.38 14.70
N THR A 81 -11.91 4.39 15.60
CA THR A 81 -12.67 3.14 15.47
C THR A 81 -14.00 3.15 16.23
N ARG A 82 -14.24 4.16 17.06
CA ARG A 82 -15.49 4.30 17.81
C ARG A 82 -16.67 4.51 16.85
N ALA A 83 -17.77 3.80 17.12
CA ALA A 83 -19.02 4.02 16.40
C ALA A 83 -19.45 5.48 16.53
N GLY A 84 -19.85 6.10 15.42
CA GLY A 84 -20.32 7.48 15.38
C GLY A 84 -19.22 8.55 15.34
N THR A 85 -17.93 8.19 15.22
CA THR A 85 -16.88 9.18 14.96
C THR A 85 -17.17 9.92 13.65
N SER A 86 -17.26 11.24 13.73
CA SER A 86 -17.77 12.07 12.63
C SER A 86 -16.73 12.29 11.52
N ALA A 87 -17.20 12.63 10.32
CA ALA A 87 -16.33 13.03 9.22
C ALA A 87 -15.53 14.30 9.55
N VAL A 88 -16.14 15.27 10.26
CA VAL A 88 -15.47 16.51 10.70
C VAL A 88 -14.27 16.21 11.61
N PHE A 89 -14.43 15.30 12.57
CA PHE A 89 -13.31 14.89 13.42
C PHE A 89 -12.22 14.17 12.63
N ARG A 90 -12.59 13.23 11.75
CA ARG A 90 -11.63 12.51 10.90
C ARG A 90 -10.82 13.45 10.02
N GLU A 91 -11.47 14.43 9.39
CA GLU A 91 -10.81 15.42 8.55
C GLU A 91 -9.85 16.29 9.36
N ALA A 92 -10.27 16.80 10.51
CA ALA A 92 -9.40 17.58 11.39
C ALA A 92 -8.20 16.75 11.90
N PHE A 93 -8.43 15.51 12.31
CA PHE A 93 -7.39 14.58 12.74
C PHE A 93 -6.42 14.28 11.60
N GLY A 94 -6.93 13.92 10.42
CA GLY A 94 -6.15 13.54 9.25
C GLY A 94 -5.26 14.68 8.76
N ASN A 95 -5.79 15.90 8.69
CA ASN A 95 -5.02 17.09 8.30
C ASN A 95 -3.85 17.35 9.26
N LEU A 96 -4.09 17.28 10.58
CA LEU A 96 -3.04 17.47 11.58
C LEU A 96 -2.01 16.34 11.53
N PHE A 97 -2.47 15.08 11.46
CA PHE A 97 -1.59 13.92 11.45
C PHE A 97 -0.72 13.89 10.20
N VAL A 98 -1.28 14.11 9.00
CA VAL A 98 -0.53 14.19 7.74
C VAL A 98 0.52 15.31 7.80
N LYS A 99 0.15 16.50 8.30
CA LYS A 99 1.10 17.63 8.45
C LYS A 99 2.31 17.24 9.31
N GLN A 100 2.08 16.60 10.45
CA GLN A 100 3.16 16.24 11.37
C GLN A 100 4.00 15.06 10.87
N ILE A 101 3.36 14.04 10.28
CA ILE A 101 4.07 12.90 9.70
C ILE A 101 4.90 13.31 8.48
N LYS A 102 4.39 14.23 7.65
CA LYS A 102 5.18 14.77 6.54
C LYS A 102 6.47 15.43 7.04
N ALA A 103 6.36 16.30 8.04
CA ALA A 103 7.52 16.93 8.67
C ALA A 103 8.48 15.91 9.30
N LEU A 104 7.94 14.89 10.00
CA LEU A 104 8.74 13.80 10.55
C LEU A 104 9.54 13.09 9.45
N LEU A 105 8.85 12.62 8.42
CA LEU A 105 9.47 11.88 7.34
C LEU A 105 10.48 12.73 6.57
N GLU A 106 10.28 14.04 6.44
CA GLU A 106 11.27 14.97 5.84
C GLU A 106 12.51 15.18 6.73
N SER A 107 12.35 15.08 8.05
CA SER A 107 13.44 15.30 9.02
C SER A 107 14.23 14.05 9.40
N ASP A 108 13.68 12.87 9.16
CA ASP A 108 14.23 11.60 9.65
C ASP A 108 14.17 10.52 8.54
N GLU A 109 15.28 10.41 7.82
CA GLU A 109 15.47 9.39 6.79
C GLU A 109 15.66 7.98 7.39
N SER A 110 16.01 7.89 8.68
CA SER A 110 16.37 6.64 9.37
C SER A 110 15.20 5.93 10.04
N LEU A 111 13.96 6.43 9.88
CA LEU A 111 12.79 5.86 10.53
C LEU A 111 12.61 4.35 10.20
N PRO A 112 12.68 3.43 11.18
CA PRO A 112 12.58 2.00 10.90
C PRO A 112 11.29 1.61 10.17
N VAL A 113 11.34 0.62 9.27
CA VAL A 113 10.14 0.08 8.57
C VAL A 113 9.01 -0.26 9.54
N PHE A 114 9.32 -0.78 10.73
CA PHE A 114 8.32 -1.07 11.76
C PHE A 114 7.55 0.18 12.19
N ASN A 115 8.24 1.28 12.50
CA ASN A 115 7.62 2.54 12.91
C ASN A 115 6.81 3.13 11.74
N TYR A 116 7.39 3.10 10.54
CA TYR A 116 6.72 3.52 9.31
C TYR A 116 5.42 2.74 9.03
N ALA A 117 5.42 1.42 9.23
CA ALA A 117 4.24 0.59 9.07
C ALA A 117 3.13 0.96 10.08
N ASN A 118 3.49 1.31 11.32
CA ASN A 118 2.54 1.77 12.32
C ASN A 118 1.94 3.15 11.95
N ILE A 119 2.74 4.06 11.37
CA ILE A 119 2.25 5.33 10.81
C ILE A 119 1.23 5.07 9.69
N CYS A 120 1.56 4.17 8.76
CA CYS A 120 0.67 3.80 7.65
C CYS A 120 -0.68 3.25 8.15
N GLN A 121 -0.67 2.49 9.24
CA GLN A 121 -1.90 2.01 9.86
C GLN A 121 -2.75 3.18 10.41
N VAL A 122 -2.16 4.15 11.11
CA VAL A 122 -2.93 5.32 11.59
C VAL A 122 -3.53 6.11 10.41
N LEU A 123 -2.77 6.30 9.33
CA LEU A 123 -3.26 6.94 8.10
C LEU A 123 -4.47 6.19 7.53
N ALA A 124 -4.41 4.86 7.44
CA ALA A 124 -5.49 4.05 6.89
C ALA A 124 -6.76 4.06 7.76
N PHE A 125 -6.61 4.05 9.09
CA PHE A 125 -7.75 4.08 10.01
C PHE A 125 -8.42 5.46 10.12
N THR A 126 -7.74 6.52 9.68
CA THR A 126 -8.29 7.87 9.64
C THR A 126 -9.44 7.99 8.63
N ARG A 127 -9.30 7.33 7.47
CA ARG A 127 -10.32 7.22 6.41
C ARG A 127 -10.75 8.57 5.83
N THR A 128 -9.80 9.36 5.35
CA THR A 128 -10.08 10.62 4.63
C THR A 128 -9.38 10.63 3.27
N GLY A 129 -9.84 11.51 2.37
CA GLY A 129 -9.18 11.70 1.07
C GLY A 129 -7.72 12.11 1.22
N GLU A 130 -7.40 12.93 2.22
CA GLU A 130 -6.05 13.45 2.48
C GLU A 130 -5.10 12.36 2.96
N THR A 131 -5.55 11.44 3.84
CA THR A 131 -4.69 10.32 4.26
C THR A 131 -4.49 9.29 3.16
N ASN A 132 -5.49 9.07 2.29
CA ASN A 132 -5.36 8.23 1.10
C ASN A 132 -4.34 8.81 0.10
N GLU A 133 -4.45 10.11 -0.18
CA GLU A 133 -3.53 10.81 -1.09
C GLU A 133 -2.10 10.81 -0.52
N PHE A 134 -1.94 11.00 0.79
CA PHE A 134 -0.63 10.92 1.43
C PHE A 134 -0.03 9.51 1.34
N LEU A 135 -0.80 8.46 1.68
CA LEU A 135 -0.35 7.06 1.53
C LEU A 135 0.09 6.74 0.10
N ALA A 136 -0.66 7.21 -0.90
CA ALA A 136 -0.31 7.02 -2.30
C ALA A 136 0.98 7.79 -2.67
N SER A 137 1.15 9.01 -2.17
CA SER A 137 2.36 9.81 -2.44
C SER A 137 3.64 9.17 -1.89
N THR A 138 3.52 8.30 -0.89
CA THR A 138 4.65 7.61 -0.26
C THR A 138 5.00 6.25 -0.88
N LEU A 139 4.34 5.87 -1.99
CA LEU A 139 4.68 4.67 -2.76
C LEU A 139 6.01 4.79 -3.51
N GLN A 140 6.43 6.02 -3.79
CA GLN A 140 7.66 6.30 -4.51
C GLN A 140 8.86 6.18 -3.56
N PRO A 141 9.97 5.53 -3.99
CA PRO A 141 11.23 5.57 -3.26
C PRO A 141 11.67 7.01 -3.00
N ARG A 142 12.23 7.26 -1.83
CA ARG A 142 12.65 8.62 -1.44
C ARG A 142 14.03 8.90 -2.04
N ALA A 143 14.30 10.16 -2.39
CA ALA A 143 15.64 10.54 -2.83
C ALA A 143 16.66 10.23 -1.71
N GLY A 144 17.68 9.41 -2.00
CA GLY A 144 18.65 8.94 -1.01
C GLY A 144 18.42 7.53 -0.46
N ASP A 145 17.32 6.85 -0.82
CA ASP A 145 17.04 5.45 -0.43
C ASP A 145 18.01 4.42 -1.06
N ASP A 146 18.97 4.85 -1.88
CA ASP A 146 19.97 4.00 -2.55
C ASP A 146 20.82 3.17 -1.57
N SER A 147 20.88 3.58 -0.30
CA SER A 147 21.70 2.93 0.73
C SER A 147 21.07 1.69 1.38
N ASP A 148 19.74 1.52 1.34
CA ASP A 148 19.06 0.33 1.86
C ASP A 148 17.76 0.00 1.09
N ALA A 149 17.93 -0.72 -0.02
CA ALA A 149 16.83 -1.19 -0.86
C ALA A 149 15.78 -2.02 -0.09
N THR A 150 16.18 -2.72 0.98
CA THR A 150 15.25 -3.55 1.77
C THR A 150 14.31 -2.68 2.60
N GLN A 151 14.82 -1.61 3.21
CA GLN A 151 13.98 -0.67 3.97
C GLN A 151 13.03 0.08 3.05
N SER A 152 13.50 0.56 1.89
CA SER A 152 12.66 1.27 0.93
C SER A 152 11.52 0.37 0.43
N GLN A 153 11.81 -0.87 0.05
CA GLN A 153 10.79 -1.86 -0.33
C GLN A 153 9.81 -2.16 0.81
N GLY A 154 10.29 -2.33 2.05
CA GLY A 154 9.44 -2.57 3.21
C GLY A 154 8.49 -1.41 3.52
N ARG A 155 8.95 -0.17 3.34
CA ARG A 155 8.13 1.05 3.46
C ARG A 155 7.09 1.12 2.34
N ALA A 156 7.50 0.95 1.09
CA ALA A 156 6.59 0.93 -0.06
C ALA A 156 5.48 -0.14 0.10
N LEU A 157 5.85 -1.35 0.54
CA LEU A 157 4.89 -2.42 0.80
C LEU A 157 3.92 -2.08 1.93
N SER A 158 4.39 -1.42 2.99
CA SER A 158 3.54 -0.97 4.09
C SER A 158 2.54 0.09 3.63
N ALA A 159 3.01 1.08 2.87
CA ALA A 159 2.16 2.12 2.29
C ALA A 159 1.12 1.53 1.33
N ALA A 160 1.54 0.68 0.38
CA ALA A 160 0.66 0.04 -0.58
C ALA A 160 -0.40 -0.83 0.09
N SER A 161 0.00 -1.64 1.07
CA SER A 161 -0.94 -2.50 1.83
C SER A 161 -1.98 -1.68 2.58
N MET A 162 -1.57 -0.57 3.20
CA MET A 162 -2.48 0.29 3.94
C MET A 162 -3.33 1.18 3.04
N LEU A 163 -2.84 1.56 1.85
CA LEU A 163 -3.62 2.27 0.84
C LEU A 163 -4.83 1.44 0.40
N VAL A 164 -4.66 0.14 0.14
CA VAL A 164 -5.77 -0.78 -0.19
C VAL A 164 -6.84 -0.75 0.91
N VAL A 165 -6.42 -0.96 2.16
CA VAL A 165 -7.34 -0.96 3.33
C VAL A 165 -8.05 0.39 3.46
N SER A 166 -7.32 1.49 3.27
CA SER A 166 -7.85 2.82 3.44
C SER A 166 -8.88 3.17 2.36
N ILE A 167 -8.60 2.88 1.08
CA ILE A 167 -9.55 3.08 -0.03
C ILE A 167 -10.81 2.24 0.16
N GLN A 168 -10.67 0.98 0.56
CA GLN A 168 -11.81 0.07 0.76
C GLN A 168 -12.73 0.49 1.91
N THR A 169 -12.18 1.14 2.94
CA THR A 169 -12.93 1.48 4.17
C THR A 169 -13.32 2.96 4.28
N THR A 170 -12.77 3.82 3.42
CA THR A 170 -13.17 5.22 3.31
C THR A 170 -14.46 5.34 2.51
N ASP A 171 -15.39 6.18 2.96
CA ASP A 171 -16.58 6.50 2.17
C ASP A 171 -16.15 7.21 0.87
N PRO A 172 -16.50 6.71 -0.33
CA PRO A 172 -16.14 7.35 -1.60
C PRO A 172 -16.55 8.82 -1.70
N GLU A 173 -17.63 9.24 -1.04
CA GLU A 173 -18.07 10.64 -1.02
C GLU A 173 -17.10 11.55 -0.23
N SER A 174 -16.30 10.97 0.66
CA SER A 174 -15.26 11.67 1.42
C SER A 174 -13.94 11.82 0.64
N ILE A 175 -13.85 11.25 -0.57
CA ILE A 175 -12.68 11.37 -1.45
C ILE A 175 -13.07 12.21 -2.67
N ARG A 176 -12.43 13.36 -2.85
CA ARG A 176 -12.73 14.25 -3.97
C ARG A 176 -12.24 13.62 -5.28
N PRO A 177 -12.89 13.85 -6.44
CA PRO A 177 -12.43 13.33 -7.73
C PRO A 177 -10.96 13.62 -8.05
N ARG A 178 -10.48 14.83 -7.70
CA ARG A 178 -9.07 15.21 -7.85
C ARG A 178 -8.11 14.32 -7.03
N GLN A 179 -8.56 13.89 -5.84
CA GLN A 179 -7.77 13.03 -4.96
C GLN A 179 -7.70 11.61 -5.51
N PHE A 180 -8.81 11.07 -6.05
CA PHE A 180 -8.76 9.81 -6.78
C PHE A 180 -7.75 9.85 -7.93
N ASN A 181 -7.78 10.90 -8.76
CA ASN A 181 -6.82 11.05 -9.86
C ASN A 181 -5.37 11.18 -9.38
N SER A 182 -5.15 11.88 -8.27
CA SER A 182 -3.85 12.00 -7.62
C SER A 182 -3.34 10.65 -7.13
N ILE A 183 -4.18 9.89 -6.41
CA ILE A 183 -3.88 8.53 -5.93
C ILE A 183 -3.53 7.61 -7.10
N MET A 184 -4.36 7.57 -8.16
CA MET A 184 -4.11 6.71 -9.32
C MET A 184 -2.78 7.05 -10.01
N ARG A 185 -2.45 8.34 -10.15
CA ARG A 185 -1.16 8.77 -10.70
C ARG A 185 0.00 8.34 -9.82
N SER A 186 -0.09 8.53 -8.51
CA SER A 186 0.97 8.13 -7.58
C SER A 186 1.19 6.63 -7.57
N VAL A 187 0.12 5.83 -7.69
CA VAL A 187 0.21 4.38 -7.86
C VAL A 187 0.96 4.00 -9.15
N LEU A 188 0.65 4.63 -10.28
CA LEU A 188 1.38 4.35 -11.53
C LEU A 188 2.87 4.75 -11.43
N MET A 189 3.17 5.92 -10.86
CA MET A 189 4.56 6.33 -10.66
C MET A 189 5.33 5.38 -9.73
N GLY A 190 4.68 4.87 -8.68
CA GLY A 190 5.25 3.83 -7.82
C GLY A 190 5.52 2.54 -8.58
N ALA A 191 4.56 2.09 -9.40
CA ALA A 191 4.66 0.90 -10.22
C ALA A 191 5.81 0.96 -11.24
N GLU A 192 6.08 2.13 -11.81
CA GLU A 192 7.21 2.36 -12.74
C GLU A 192 8.56 2.19 -12.03
N GLN A 193 8.66 2.56 -10.75
CA GLN A 193 9.93 2.59 -10.01
C GLN A 193 10.19 1.32 -9.19
N THR A 194 9.16 0.59 -8.79
CA THR A 194 9.31 -0.60 -7.94
C THR A 194 9.76 -1.85 -8.70
N SER A 195 10.58 -2.66 -8.05
CA SER A 195 10.93 -4.05 -8.42
C SER A 195 10.20 -5.09 -7.56
N SER A 196 9.43 -4.64 -6.56
CA SER A 196 8.77 -5.58 -5.66
C SER A 196 7.44 -6.04 -6.24
N TRP A 197 7.37 -7.32 -6.59
CA TRP A 197 6.12 -7.97 -7.02
C TRP A 197 4.98 -7.80 -5.99
N ALA A 198 5.31 -7.79 -4.69
CA ALA A 198 4.34 -7.64 -3.61
C ALA A 198 3.78 -6.22 -3.55
N VAL A 199 4.61 -5.19 -3.80
CA VAL A 199 4.16 -3.79 -3.89
C VAL A 199 3.22 -3.63 -5.07
N LEU A 200 3.62 -4.10 -6.26
CA LEU A 200 2.80 -4.02 -7.48
C LEU A 200 1.44 -4.70 -7.31
N GLN A 201 1.40 -5.86 -6.64
CA GLN A 201 0.14 -6.54 -6.35
C GLN A 201 -0.79 -5.67 -5.49
N ARG A 202 -0.26 -5.00 -4.46
CA ARG A 202 -1.05 -4.12 -3.59
C ARG A 202 -1.49 -2.84 -4.30
N GLU A 203 -0.62 -2.26 -5.12
CA GLU A 203 -0.95 -1.13 -5.99
C GLU A 203 -2.08 -1.47 -6.96
N PHE A 204 -2.04 -2.65 -7.57
CA PHE A 204 -3.10 -3.16 -8.43
C PHE A 204 -4.42 -3.36 -7.66
N GLU A 205 -4.37 -3.91 -6.44
CA GLU A 205 -5.54 -4.05 -5.55
C GLU A 205 -6.13 -2.70 -5.13
N ALA A 206 -5.31 -1.67 -4.99
CA ALA A 206 -5.76 -0.32 -4.66
C ALA A 206 -6.59 0.27 -5.81
N LEU A 207 -6.11 0.13 -7.05
CA LEU A 207 -6.85 0.54 -8.25
C LEU A 207 -8.13 -0.30 -8.44
N GLU A 208 -8.06 -1.61 -8.20
CA GLU A 208 -9.22 -2.51 -8.24
C GLU A 208 -10.31 -2.06 -7.26
N SER A 209 -9.91 -1.66 -6.04
CA SER A 209 -10.83 -1.18 -5.02
C SER A 209 -11.57 0.09 -5.44
N ILE A 210 -10.94 0.94 -6.26
CA ILE A 210 -11.58 2.11 -6.87
C ILE A 210 -12.50 1.65 -8.01
N GLY A 211 -11.99 0.87 -8.97
CA GLY A 211 -12.72 0.47 -10.19
C GLY A 211 -13.95 -0.40 -9.94
N SER A 212 -13.89 -1.26 -8.91
CA SER A 212 -14.97 -2.18 -8.55
C SER A 212 -16.05 -1.57 -7.66
N ASN A 213 -15.81 -0.43 -7.02
CA ASN A 213 -16.76 0.13 -6.05
C ASN A 213 -17.89 0.90 -6.74
N PRO A 214 -19.16 0.43 -6.69
CA PRO A 214 -20.27 1.06 -7.38
C PRO A 214 -20.66 2.44 -6.83
N ARG A 215 -20.20 2.79 -5.62
CA ARG A 215 -20.42 4.13 -5.03
C ARG A 215 -19.41 5.17 -5.54
N VAL A 216 -18.32 4.75 -6.18
CA VAL A 216 -17.40 5.66 -6.87
C VAL A 216 -18.00 6.08 -8.21
N LYS A 217 -17.81 7.34 -8.60
CA LYS A 217 -18.33 7.85 -9.89
C LYS A 217 -17.80 7.04 -11.07
N GLU A 218 -18.65 6.82 -12.07
CA GLU A 218 -18.36 5.92 -13.20
C GLU A 218 -17.10 6.31 -13.99
N ASP A 219 -16.88 7.60 -14.22
CA ASP A 219 -15.70 8.14 -14.89
C ASP A 219 -14.39 7.81 -14.14
N ILE A 220 -14.39 7.97 -12.81
CA ILE A 220 -13.26 7.61 -11.95
C ILE A 220 -13.03 6.09 -11.98
N ARG A 221 -14.11 5.30 -11.95
CA ARG A 221 -14.00 3.83 -12.02
C ARG A 221 -13.41 3.36 -13.35
N LYS A 222 -13.81 3.95 -14.48
CA LYS A 222 -13.22 3.66 -15.79
C LYS A 222 -11.74 4.00 -15.80
N SER A 223 -11.39 5.19 -15.32
CA SER A 223 -9.99 5.59 -15.21
C SER A 223 -9.19 4.62 -14.33
N ALA A 224 -9.74 4.16 -13.21
CA ALA A 224 -9.07 3.16 -12.38
C ALA A 224 -8.78 1.86 -13.14
N ILE A 225 -9.73 1.36 -13.94
CA ILE A 225 -9.56 0.17 -14.79
C ILE A 225 -8.46 0.41 -15.84
N GLU A 226 -8.46 1.57 -16.51
CA GLU A 226 -7.40 1.94 -17.46
C GLU A 226 -6.02 1.98 -16.78
N ASN A 227 -5.94 2.51 -15.56
CA ASN A 227 -4.69 2.55 -14.77
C ASN A 227 -4.28 1.13 -14.31
N GLN A 228 -5.22 0.22 -14.01
CA GLN A 228 -4.89 -1.19 -13.75
C GLN A 228 -4.19 -1.82 -14.96
N MET A 229 -4.67 -1.51 -16.16
CA MET A 229 -4.09 -2.03 -17.41
C MET A 229 -2.71 -1.46 -17.69
N LYS A 230 -2.52 -0.15 -17.45
CA LYS A 230 -1.20 0.48 -17.54
C LYS A 230 -0.20 -0.13 -16.57
N LEU A 231 -0.61 -0.40 -15.33
CA LEU A 231 0.24 -1.05 -14.32
C LEU A 231 0.66 -2.46 -14.79
N MET A 232 -0.29 -3.24 -15.31
CA MET A 232 0.03 -4.55 -15.88
C MET A 232 0.98 -4.45 -17.08
N GLN A 233 0.78 -3.47 -17.97
CA GLN A 233 1.68 -3.23 -19.09
C GLN A 233 3.10 -2.92 -18.62
N VAL A 234 3.26 -2.01 -17.66
CA VAL A 234 4.57 -1.69 -17.05
C VAL A 234 5.22 -2.95 -16.44
N THR A 235 4.42 -3.82 -15.82
CA THR A 235 4.90 -5.10 -15.27
C THR A 235 5.37 -6.04 -16.37
N LEU A 236 4.61 -6.16 -17.46
CA LEU A 236 4.96 -6.98 -18.62
C LEU A 236 6.21 -6.46 -19.33
N ASP A 237 6.35 -5.16 -19.52
CA ASP A 237 7.52 -4.54 -20.14
C ASP A 237 8.80 -4.84 -19.35
N LYS A 238 8.72 -4.74 -18.01
CA LYS A 238 9.85 -5.10 -17.10
C LYS A 238 10.23 -6.58 -17.19
N ILE A 239 9.24 -7.46 -17.30
CA ILE A 239 9.46 -8.90 -17.53
C ILE A 239 10.09 -9.13 -18.91
N ALA A 240 9.56 -8.46 -19.94
CA ALA A 240 9.98 -8.62 -21.33
C ALA A 240 11.47 -8.27 -21.52
N GLU A 241 11.89 -7.18 -20.88
CA GLU A 241 13.27 -6.69 -20.86
C GLU A 241 14.21 -7.52 -19.97
N GLY A 242 13.69 -8.53 -19.26
CA GLY A 242 14.48 -9.40 -18.37
C GLY A 242 15.04 -8.69 -17.15
N ARG A 243 14.49 -7.52 -16.79
CA ARG A 243 14.98 -6.71 -15.67
C ARG A 243 14.62 -7.32 -14.32
N ASP A 244 13.46 -7.98 -14.23
CA ASP A 244 12.95 -8.45 -12.95
C ASP A 244 11.97 -9.62 -13.11
N MET A 245 12.50 -10.85 -13.06
CA MET A 245 11.70 -12.05 -13.27
C MET A 245 10.78 -12.40 -12.10
N ASP A 246 11.05 -11.85 -10.92
CA ASP A 246 10.21 -12.05 -9.74
C ASP A 246 8.83 -11.39 -9.89
N LEU A 247 8.69 -10.44 -10.81
CA LEU A 247 7.43 -9.80 -11.16
C LEU A 247 6.39 -10.77 -11.74
N THR A 248 6.82 -11.92 -12.25
CA THR A 248 5.91 -12.99 -12.69
C THR A 248 4.97 -13.48 -11.56
N ARG A 249 5.39 -13.37 -10.29
CA ARG A 249 4.55 -13.66 -9.12
C ARG A 249 3.34 -12.74 -9.02
N ALA A 250 3.51 -11.46 -9.35
CA ALA A 250 2.42 -10.49 -9.31
C ALA A 250 1.40 -10.72 -10.43
N LEU A 251 1.87 -11.08 -11.62
CA LEU A 251 1.05 -11.15 -12.84
C LEU A 251 -0.13 -12.13 -12.71
N SER A 252 0.12 -13.35 -12.23
CA SER A 252 -0.93 -14.36 -12.04
C SER A 252 -2.04 -13.88 -11.08
N SER A 253 -1.65 -13.25 -9.98
CA SER A 253 -2.57 -12.69 -8.98
C SER A 253 -3.38 -11.52 -9.56
N MET A 254 -2.76 -10.63 -10.35
CA MET A 254 -3.45 -9.53 -11.03
C MET A 254 -4.52 -10.04 -12.00
N ILE A 255 -4.19 -11.03 -12.85
CA ILE A 255 -5.15 -11.60 -13.80
C ILE A 255 -6.31 -12.30 -13.07
N LEU A 256 -6.04 -13.00 -11.97
CA LEU A 256 -7.09 -13.60 -11.15
C LEU A 256 -8.04 -12.56 -10.54
N LYS A 257 -7.49 -11.41 -10.11
CA LYS A 257 -8.29 -10.27 -9.63
C LYS A 257 -9.14 -9.68 -10.73
N LEU A 258 -8.61 -9.51 -11.95
CA LEU A 258 -9.38 -9.07 -13.10
C LEU A 258 -10.56 -10.01 -13.40
N ARG A 259 -10.32 -11.31 -13.36
CA ARG A 259 -11.40 -12.30 -13.55
C ARG A 259 -12.49 -12.14 -12.50
N SER A 260 -12.10 -12.00 -11.23
CA SER A 260 -13.03 -11.79 -10.11
C SER A 260 -13.79 -10.46 -10.24
N GLN A 261 -13.11 -9.41 -10.67
CA GLN A 261 -13.68 -8.09 -10.93
C GLN A 261 -14.70 -8.16 -12.07
N TYR A 262 -14.35 -8.72 -13.22
CA TYR A 262 -15.23 -8.82 -14.39
C TYR A 262 -16.58 -9.47 -14.07
N ILE A 263 -16.58 -10.56 -13.27
CA ILE A 263 -17.80 -11.28 -12.88
C ILE A 263 -18.78 -10.37 -12.13
N ARG A 264 -18.26 -9.35 -11.42
CA ARG A 264 -19.06 -8.40 -10.63
C ARG A 264 -19.42 -7.12 -11.38
N LEU A 265 -18.84 -6.88 -12.55
CA LEU A 265 -19.09 -5.66 -13.32
C LEU A 265 -20.34 -5.83 -14.18
N GLU A 266 -21.09 -4.74 -14.33
CA GLU A 266 -22.30 -4.68 -15.15
C GLU A 266 -22.30 -3.46 -16.07
N GLY A 267 -23.23 -3.43 -17.04
CA GLY A 267 -23.52 -2.25 -17.86
C GLY A 267 -22.36 -1.71 -18.69
N SER A 268 -22.21 -0.38 -18.70
CA SER A 268 -21.15 0.35 -19.40
C SER A 268 -19.75 0.01 -18.88
N ILE A 269 -19.59 -0.11 -17.56
CA ILE A 269 -18.31 -0.43 -16.93
C ILE A 269 -17.78 -1.79 -17.39
N ARG A 270 -18.66 -2.81 -17.47
CA ARG A 270 -18.24 -4.13 -17.98
C ARG A 270 -17.76 -4.07 -19.44
N ARG A 271 -18.37 -3.21 -20.26
CA ARG A 271 -17.94 -3.00 -21.66
C ARG A 271 -16.59 -2.31 -21.73
N THR A 272 -16.36 -1.26 -20.94
CA THR A 272 -15.03 -0.61 -20.84
C THR A 272 -14.00 -1.61 -20.34
N PHE A 273 -14.29 -2.37 -19.29
CA PHE A 273 -13.37 -3.40 -18.80
C PHE A 273 -12.97 -4.38 -19.91
N LYS A 274 -13.94 -4.87 -20.68
CA LYS A 274 -13.66 -5.75 -21.83
C LYS A 274 -12.70 -5.11 -22.82
N SER A 275 -12.94 -3.86 -23.24
CA SER A 275 -12.10 -3.19 -24.24
C SER A 275 -10.69 -2.90 -23.75
N GLU A 276 -10.52 -2.59 -22.46
CA GLU A 276 -9.20 -2.27 -21.88
C GLU A 276 -8.39 -3.54 -21.56
N VAL A 277 -9.04 -4.62 -21.11
CA VAL A 277 -8.36 -5.81 -20.58
C VAL A 277 -7.91 -6.77 -21.68
N GLU A 278 -8.71 -6.95 -22.73
CA GLU A 278 -8.40 -7.89 -23.81
C GLU A 278 -7.03 -7.64 -24.47
N PRO A 279 -6.63 -6.39 -24.82
CA PRO A 279 -5.30 -6.12 -25.36
C PRO A 279 -4.16 -6.53 -24.42
N VAL A 280 -4.27 -6.23 -23.13
CA VAL A 280 -3.23 -6.55 -22.14
C VAL A 280 -3.11 -8.06 -21.93
N LEU A 281 -4.23 -8.80 -21.92
CA LEU A 281 -4.19 -10.27 -21.83
C LEU A 281 -3.52 -10.90 -23.05
N ASN A 282 -3.72 -10.35 -24.24
CA ASN A 282 -2.99 -10.78 -25.43
C ASN A 282 -1.50 -10.44 -25.33
N GLU A 283 -1.15 -9.31 -24.71
CA GLU A 283 0.25 -8.96 -24.47
C GLU A 283 0.93 -9.92 -23.50
N VAL A 284 0.24 -10.40 -22.46
CA VAL A 284 0.74 -11.51 -21.61
C VAL A 284 1.15 -12.71 -22.46
N LEU A 285 0.33 -13.12 -23.43
CA LEU A 285 0.65 -14.26 -24.28
C LEU A 285 1.89 -13.98 -25.16
N LYS A 286 1.99 -12.77 -25.72
CA LYS A 286 3.12 -12.35 -26.57
C LYS A 286 4.43 -12.22 -25.80
N THR A 287 4.42 -11.64 -24.60
CA THR A 287 5.60 -11.53 -23.74
C THR A 287 6.19 -12.92 -23.45
N GLY A 288 5.35 -13.95 -23.29
CA GLY A 288 5.80 -15.33 -23.15
C GLY A 288 6.64 -15.83 -24.33
N ALA A 289 6.32 -15.41 -25.56
CA ALA A 289 7.07 -15.77 -26.75
C ALA A 289 8.35 -14.94 -26.92
N GLN A 290 8.28 -13.64 -26.59
CA GLN A 290 9.42 -12.70 -26.67
C GLN A 290 10.52 -13.06 -25.68
N SER A 291 10.14 -13.42 -24.45
CA SER A 291 11.07 -13.70 -23.34
C SER A 291 11.09 -15.17 -22.97
N TRP A 292 10.87 -16.04 -23.96
CA TRP A 292 10.74 -17.48 -23.78
C TRP A 292 11.91 -18.08 -23.00
N ASP A 293 13.14 -17.76 -23.40
CA ASP A 293 14.32 -18.40 -22.84
C ASP A 293 14.53 -17.97 -21.38
N GLN A 294 14.25 -16.71 -21.04
CA GLN A 294 14.29 -16.20 -19.66
C GLN A 294 13.20 -16.82 -18.79
N LEU A 295 11.97 -16.90 -19.31
CA LEU A 295 10.83 -17.42 -18.57
C LEU A 295 10.86 -18.95 -18.39
N GLN A 296 11.56 -19.67 -19.27
CA GLN A 296 11.78 -21.11 -19.16
C GLN A 296 13.07 -21.44 -18.38
N SER A 297 13.85 -20.42 -17.96
CA SER A 297 15.18 -20.61 -17.34
C SER A 297 15.14 -21.35 -16.01
N SER A 298 14.04 -21.23 -15.26
CA SER A 298 13.84 -21.93 -13.99
C SER A 298 12.45 -22.53 -13.92
N LYS A 299 12.33 -23.64 -13.18
CA LYS A 299 11.05 -24.32 -12.96
C LYS A 299 10.03 -23.39 -12.31
N GLU A 300 10.45 -22.61 -11.31
CA GLU A 300 9.58 -21.68 -10.59
C GLU A 300 9.01 -20.60 -11.50
N VAL A 301 9.86 -19.90 -12.27
CA VAL A 301 9.42 -18.83 -13.19
C VAL A 301 8.53 -19.40 -14.29
N LYS A 302 8.89 -20.58 -14.83
CA LYS A 302 8.08 -21.29 -15.82
C LYS A 302 6.68 -21.58 -15.28
N GLU A 303 6.56 -22.12 -14.07
CA GLU A 303 5.28 -22.46 -13.45
C GLU A 303 4.44 -21.20 -13.17
N LEU A 304 5.03 -20.16 -12.59
CA LEU A 304 4.35 -18.90 -12.28
C LEU A 304 3.82 -18.19 -13.53
N TYR A 305 4.63 -18.15 -14.59
CA TYR A 305 4.21 -17.54 -15.84
C TYR A 305 3.19 -18.42 -16.58
N GLY A 306 3.35 -19.75 -16.53
CA GLY A 306 2.38 -20.70 -17.05
C GLY A 306 0.99 -20.51 -16.44
N ASN A 307 0.91 -20.28 -15.12
CA ASN A 307 -0.34 -19.94 -14.44
C ASN A 307 -0.93 -18.63 -15.00
N SER A 308 -0.10 -17.64 -15.32
CA SER A 308 -0.55 -16.36 -15.90
C SER A 308 -1.15 -16.57 -17.29
N ILE A 309 -0.52 -17.41 -18.14
CA ILE A 309 -1.04 -17.80 -19.47
C ILE A 309 -2.39 -18.49 -19.35
N GLU A 310 -2.53 -19.45 -18.44
CA GLU A 310 -3.78 -20.17 -18.22
C GLU A 310 -4.91 -19.21 -17.78
N GLN A 311 -4.64 -18.37 -16.77
CA GLN A 311 -5.64 -17.41 -16.28
C GLN A 311 -6.01 -16.38 -17.35
N ALA A 312 -5.05 -15.92 -18.16
CA ALA A 312 -5.32 -15.02 -19.29
C ALA A 312 -6.24 -15.71 -20.31
N GLY A 313 -5.94 -16.95 -20.71
CA GLY A 313 -6.77 -17.71 -21.64
C GLY A 313 -8.19 -17.98 -21.12
N VAL A 314 -8.35 -18.22 -19.81
CA VAL A 314 -9.68 -18.33 -19.19
C VAL A 314 -10.43 -17.00 -19.25
N LEU A 315 -9.78 -15.88 -18.90
CA LEU A 315 -10.42 -14.57 -18.88
C LEU A 315 -10.77 -14.08 -20.29
N ILE A 316 -9.91 -14.28 -21.29
CA ILE A 316 -10.21 -13.98 -22.70
C ILE A 316 -11.48 -14.70 -23.15
N ARG A 317 -11.58 -16.02 -22.93
CA ARG A 317 -12.78 -16.81 -23.30
C ARG A 317 -14.05 -16.29 -22.63
N LEU A 318 -13.92 -15.91 -21.37
CA LEU A 318 -15.02 -15.38 -20.56
C LEU A 318 -15.47 -14.00 -21.05
N ILE A 319 -14.53 -13.15 -21.49
CA ILE A 319 -14.81 -11.84 -22.10
C ILE A 319 -15.42 -11.98 -23.50
N GLN A 320 -15.01 -13.00 -24.27
CA GLN A 320 -15.47 -13.25 -25.64
C GLN A 320 -16.79 -14.02 -25.73
N GLY A 321 -17.29 -14.61 -24.64
CA GLY A 321 -18.60 -15.26 -24.61
C GLY A 321 -18.61 -16.76 -24.89
N GLY A 322 -17.49 -17.47 -24.70
CA GLY A 322 -17.52 -18.91 -24.45
C GLY A 322 -17.34 -19.88 -25.63
N SER A 323 -16.74 -19.48 -26.76
CA SER A 323 -16.31 -20.48 -27.76
C SER A 323 -15.10 -21.26 -27.22
N THR A 324 -15.31 -22.51 -26.82
CA THR A 324 -14.33 -23.41 -26.19
C THR A 324 -13.15 -23.82 -27.08
N SER A 325 -13.13 -23.41 -28.35
CA SER A 325 -12.07 -23.71 -29.31
C SER A 325 -10.91 -22.69 -29.34
N GLY A 326 -10.84 -21.77 -28.36
CA GLY A 326 -9.88 -20.67 -28.34
C GLY A 326 -8.46 -21.03 -27.84
N SER A 327 -7.46 -20.47 -28.53
CA SER A 327 -5.99 -20.61 -28.41
C SER A 327 -5.40 -20.79 -26.99
N GLY A 328 -6.01 -20.25 -25.93
CA GLY A 328 -5.43 -20.24 -24.58
C GLY A 328 -5.14 -21.59 -23.92
N ALA A 329 -5.95 -22.64 -24.15
CA ALA A 329 -5.69 -23.97 -23.57
C ALA A 329 -4.51 -24.66 -24.26
N ASN A 330 -4.45 -24.55 -25.60
CA ASN A 330 -3.35 -25.08 -26.40
C ASN A 330 -2.04 -24.33 -26.10
N LEU A 331 -2.12 -23.03 -25.79
CA LEU A 331 -0.97 -22.21 -25.39
C LEU A 331 -0.40 -22.64 -24.03
N ALA A 332 -1.25 -22.89 -23.03
CA ALA A 332 -0.79 -23.36 -21.73
C ALA A 332 -0.12 -24.76 -21.84
N GLU A 333 -0.67 -25.66 -22.67
CA GLU A 333 -0.07 -26.98 -22.90
C GLU A 333 1.28 -26.88 -23.64
N ALA A 334 1.37 -26.06 -24.69
CA ALA A 334 2.63 -25.79 -25.39
C ALA A 334 3.68 -25.17 -24.46
N TRP A 335 3.27 -24.28 -23.55
CA TRP A 335 4.14 -23.70 -22.53
C TRP A 335 4.72 -24.75 -21.59
N GLN A 336 3.86 -25.64 -21.06
CA GLN A 336 4.29 -26.66 -20.10
C GLN A 336 5.20 -27.71 -20.73
N SER A 337 4.89 -28.14 -21.96
CA SER A 337 5.71 -29.09 -22.73
C SER A 337 7.04 -28.48 -23.21
N GLY A 338 7.19 -27.16 -23.18
CA GLY A 338 8.39 -26.48 -23.69
C GLY A 338 8.45 -26.41 -25.22
N ASP A 339 7.31 -26.59 -25.90
CA ASP A 339 7.21 -26.46 -27.35
C ASP A 339 7.04 -25.00 -27.77
N LYS A 340 8.18 -24.32 -27.98
CA LYS A 340 8.24 -22.91 -28.40
C LYS A 340 7.51 -22.67 -29.73
N SER A 341 7.58 -23.63 -30.66
CA SER A 341 6.98 -23.48 -31.99
C SER A 341 5.47 -23.59 -31.94
N ALA A 342 4.93 -24.56 -31.20
CA ALA A 342 3.50 -24.68 -30.95
C ALA A 342 2.96 -23.45 -30.20
N TYR A 343 3.70 -22.95 -29.21
CA TYR A 343 3.32 -21.75 -28.47
C TYR A 343 3.23 -20.51 -29.38
N GLN A 344 4.28 -20.23 -30.17
CA GLN A 344 4.30 -19.08 -31.08
C GLN A 344 3.20 -19.14 -32.14
N SER A 345 2.92 -20.33 -32.66
CA SER A 345 1.85 -20.55 -33.64
C SER A 345 0.45 -20.31 -33.06
N GLY A 346 0.28 -20.54 -31.75
CA GLY A 346 -0.99 -20.34 -31.05
C GLY A 346 -1.35 -18.88 -30.75
N ILE A 347 -0.38 -17.94 -30.76
CA ILE A 347 -0.60 -16.52 -30.45
C ILE A 347 -1.20 -15.76 -31.64
N GLY A 348 -0.94 -16.24 -32.86
CA GLY A 348 -1.33 -15.56 -34.11
C GLY A 348 -2.71 -15.94 -34.67
N ASN A 349 -3.47 -16.80 -33.99
CA ASN A 349 -4.82 -17.25 -34.34
C ASN A 349 -5.85 -16.77 -33.32
#